data_AF-A0A6B1FEV8-F1
#
_entry.id   AF-A0A6B1FEV8-F1
#
_cell.length_a   1.000
_cell.length_b   1.000
_cell.length_c   1.000
_cell.angle_alpha   90.00
_cell.angle_beta   90.00
_cell.angle_gamma   90.00
#
_symmetry.space_group_name_H-M   'P 1'
#
loop_
_entity.id
_entity.type
_entity.pdbx_description
1 polymer ?
#
loop_
_entity_poly.entity_id
_entity_poly.type
_entity_poly.pdbx_seq_one_letter_code
_entity_poly.pdbx_strand_id
1 'polypeptide(L)'
;MSASPKVQDKSERVGFGVEELDQVKKMERLHCSHRQVPSPMGGFLMELAVRPEEDGTSTVLFECKTSALRFELPLRISTWRERRKVRMQADEGLDPMCPRGELGPRLVRRGKDFFCPRCSIMFGRVP
;
A
#
# COMPACT_ATOMS: atom_id res chain seq x y z
N MET A 1 17.78 -31.26 35.14
CA MET A 1 18.43 -30.57 34.01
C MET A 1 17.37 -30.35 32.95
N SER A 2 16.88 -29.12 32.87
CA SER A 2 15.79 -28.69 32.00
C SER A 2 16.35 -28.40 30.60
N ALA A 3 15.81 -29.03 29.57
CA ALA A 3 16.04 -28.61 28.19
C ALA A 3 14.74 -27.99 27.68
N SER A 4 14.73 -26.66 27.60
CA SER A 4 13.61 -25.88 27.05
C SER A 4 13.43 -26.17 25.55
N PRO A 5 12.18 -26.18 25.05
CA PRO A 5 11.93 -26.34 23.62
C PRO A 5 12.40 -25.10 22.86
N LYS A 6 13.12 -25.32 21.74
CA LYS A 6 13.54 -24.27 20.81
C LYS A 6 12.31 -23.69 20.11
N VAL A 7 11.98 -22.44 20.45
CA VAL A 7 11.04 -21.61 19.70
C VAL A 7 11.67 -21.33 18.34
N GLN A 8 11.19 -22.00 17.29
CA GLN A 8 11.53 -21.66 15.92
C GLN A 8 10.70 -20.44 15.51
N ASP A 9 11.41 -19.37 15.16
CA ASP A 9 10.91 -18.12 14.62
C ASP A 9 10.15 -18.36 13.30
N LYS A 10 8.82 -18.26 13.33
CA LYS A 10 7.95 -18.41 12.15
C LYS A 10 7.65 -17.06 11.51
N SER A 11 8.68 -16.44 10.95
CA SER A 11 8.56 -15.31 10.01
C SER A 11 8.46 -15.85 8.57
N GLU A 12 7.50 -16.72 8.28
CA GLU A 12 7.27 -17.19 6.91
C GLU A 12 6.47 -16.12 6.15
N ARG A 13 7.14 -15.39 5.26
CA ARG A 13 6.53 -14.37 4.40
C ARG A 13 5.84 -15.07 3.25
N VAL A 14 4.51 -15.09 3.25
CA VAL A 14 3.76 -15.65 2.14
C VAL A 14 3.61 -14.58 1.08
N GLY A 15 4.41 -14.68 0.03
CA GLY A 15 4.18 -13.96 -1.21
C GLY A 15 2.87 -14.45 -1.82
N PHE A 16 2.06 -13.52 -2.30
CA PHE A 16 0.90 -13.86 -3.09
C PHE A 16 1.42 -14.40 -4.48
N GLY A 17 0.87 -15.50 -5.07
CA GLY A 17 1.24 -16.04 -6.42
C GLY A 17 0.12 -16.06 -7.52
N VAL A 18 0.39 -15.46 -8.70
CA VAL A 18 -0.32 -15.28 -10.02
C VAL A 18 -1.88 -15.37 -10.16
N GLU A 19 -2.63 -16.29 -9.51
CA GLU A 19 -4.14 -16.31 -9.44
C GLU A 19 -4.73 -15.17 -8.58
N GLU A 20 -3.96 -14.12 -8.51
CA GLU A 20 -3.67 -13.43 -7.28
C GLU A 20 -3.41 -11.97 -7.62
N LEU A 21 -3.12 -11.68 -8.90
CA LEU A 21 -3.12 -10.33 -9.43
C LEU A 21 -4.48 -9.63 -9.31
N ASP A 22 -5.60 -10.30 -9.58
CA ASP A 22 -6.93 -9.69 -9.43
C ASP A 22 -7.31 -9.51 -7.95
N GLN A 23 -6.88 -10.44 -7.11
CA GLN A 23 -6.98 -10.30 -5.67
C GLN A 23 -6.11 -9.15 -5.14
N VAL A 24 -4.87 -9.01 -5.59
CA VAL A 24 -3.95 -7.92 -5.29
C VAL A 24 -4.55 -6.59 -5.75
N LYS A 25 -5.07 -6.49 -6.98
CA LYS A 25 -5.76 -5.27 -7.45
C LYS A 25 -6.95 -4.93 -6.56
N LYS A 26 -7.73 -5.94 -6.16
CA LYS A 26 -8.89 -5.75 -5.26
C LYS A 26 -8.42 -5.26 -3.88
N MET A 27 -7.39 -5.87 -3.31
CA MET A 27 -6.81 -5.50 -2.01
C MET A 27 -6.20 -4.10 -2.07
N GLU A 28 -5.45 -3.77 -3.13
CA GLU A 28 -4.90 -2.44 -3.38
C GLU A 28 -6.01 -1.39 -3.43
N ARG A 29 -7.09 -1.66 -4.17
CA ARG A 29 -8.24 -0.75 -4.24
C ARG A 29 -8.86 -0.52 -2.86
N LEU A 30 -9.06 -1.60 -2.09
CA LEU A 30 -9.63 -1.51 -0.74
C LEU A 30 -8.70 -0.71 0.20
N HIS A 31 -7.41 -1.03 0.21
CA HIS A 31 -6.40 -0.31 1.01
C HIS A 31 -6.36 1.18 0.66
N CYS A 32 -6.25 1.53 -0.63
CA CYS A 32 -6.20 2.93 -1.08
C CYS A 32 -7.51 3.68 -0.82
N SER A 33 -8.63 2.98 -0.71
CA SER A 33 -9.94 3.56 -0.39
C SER A 33 -10.26 3.57 1.11
N HIS A 34 -9.28 3.27 1.97
CA HIS A 34 -9.45 3.20 3.44
C HIS A 34 -10.52 2.20 3.88
N ARG A 35 -10.77 1.15 3.09
CA ARG A 35 -11.69 0.08 3.43
C ARG A 35 -10.93 -1.07 4.06
N GLN A 36 -11.62 -1.87 4.88
CA GLN A 36 -11.05 -3.08 5.45
C GLN A 36 -10.63 -4.05 4.33
N VAL A 37 -9.43 -4.60 4.46
CA VAL A 37 -8.91 -5.59 3.53
C VAL A 37 -9.18 -6.99 4.11
N PRO A 38 -9.92 -7.87 3.42
CA PRO A 38 -10.20 -9.20 3.92
C PRO A 38 -8.93 -10.05 3.93
N SER A 39 -8.77 -10.90 4.94
CA SER A 39 -7.69 -11.89 4.95
C SER A 39 -8.08 -13.12 4.13
N PRO A 40 -7.15 -13.69 3.34
CA PRO A 40 -7.34 -15.00 2.72
C PRO A 40 -7.64 -16.11 3.74
N MET A 41 -7.23 -15.94 4.99
CA MET A 41 -7.41 -16.89 6.09
C MET A 41 -8.69 -16.64 6.92
N GLY A 42 -9.56 -15.74 6.45
CA GLY A 42 -10.76 -15.31 7.17
C GLY A 42 -10.50 -14.15 8.14
N GLY A 43 -11.52 -13.31 8.33
CA GLY A 43 -11.39 -12.05 9.06
C GLY A 43 -10.74 -10.94 8.22
N PHE A 44 -10.01 -10.04 8.86
CA PHE A 44 -9.42 -8.86 8.23
C PHE A 44 -7.91 -8.77 8.44
N LEU A 45 -7.25 -8.14 7.49
CA LEU A 45 -5.85 -7.75 7.58
C LEU A 45 -5.74 -6.42 8.32
N MET A 46 -4.89 -6.38 9.35
CA MET A 46 -4.43 -5.15 9.98
C MET A 46 -3.17 -4.66 9.30
N GLU A 47 -3.15 -3.38 8.95
CA GLU A 47 -1.93 -2.77 8.45
C GLU A 47 -0.93 -2.56 9.57
N LEU A 48 0.31 -3.00 9.33
CA LEU A 48 1.45 -2.77 10.20
C LEU A 48 2.31 -1.61 9.72
N ALA A 49 2.54 -1.51 8.41
CA ALA A 49 3.37 -0.48 7.81
C ALA A 49 3.09 -0.30 6.32
N VAL A 50 3.38 0.89 5.80
CA VAL A 50 3.48 1.16 4.36
C VAL A 50 4.89 1.64 4.07
N ARG A 51 5.62 0.92 3.23
CA ARG A 51 7.03 1.20 2.89
C ARG A 51 7.10 1.74 1.47
N PRO A 52 7.54 3.00 1.26
CA PRO A 52 7.85 3.47 -0.09
C PRO A 52 9.10 2.76 -0.63
N GLU A 53 9.11 2.49 -1.93
CA GLU A 53 10.26 1.96 -2.65
C GLU A 53 10.91 3.05 -3.53
N GLU A 54 12.15 2.83 -3.97
CA GLU A 54 12.93 3.82 -4.74
C GLU A 54 12.33 4.15 -6.11
N ASP A 55 11.59 3.22 -6.71
CA ASP A 55 10.93 3.38 -8.01
C ASP A 55 9.59 4.16 -7.92
N GLY A 56 9.22 4.62 -6.72
CA GLY A 56 7.96 5.31 -6.46
C GLY A 56 6.75 4.39 -6.30
N THR A 57 6.98 3.07 -6.24
CA THR A 57 6.01 2.10 -5.72
C THR A 57 6.05 2.08 -4.19
N SER A 58 5.28 1.17 -3.61
CA SER A 58 5.27 0.96 -2.16
C SER A 58 4.75 -0.42 -1.83
N THR A 59 5.15 -0.95 -0.70
CA THR A 59 4.69 -2.24 -0.18
C THR A 59 3.94 -2.03 1.12
N VAL A 60 2.73 -2.60 1.24
CA VAL A 60 1.98 -2.60 2.50
C VAL A 60 2.23 -3.92 3.22
N LEU A 61 2.66 -3.84 4.48
CA LEU A 61 2.76 -4.99 5.35
C LEU A 61 1.47 -5.12 6.16
N PHE A 62 0.84 -6.28 6.05
CA PHE A 62 -0.36 -6.65 6.79
C PHE A 62 -0.11 -7.81 7.73
N GLU A 63 -0.93 -7.90 8.78
CA GLU A 63 -1.04 -9.06 9.66
C GLU A 63 -2.50 -9.50 9.74
N CYS A 64 -2.75 -10.79 9.56
CA CYS A 64 -4.08 -11.35 9.79
C CYS A 64 -4.31 -11.56 11.30
N LYS A 65 -5.35 -10.95 11.85
CA LYS A 65 -5.72 -11.15 13.27
C LYS A 65 -6.02 -12.60 13.62
N THR A 66 -6.54 -13.37 12.67
CA THR A 66 -7.01 -14.74 12.91
C THR A 66 -5.84 -15.73 12.96
N SER A 67 -4.89 -15.62 12.04
CA SER A 67 -3.81 -16.60 11.86
C SER A 67 -2.43 -16.10 12.28
N ALA A 68 -2.29 -14.81 12.63
CA ALA A 68 -1.02 -14.13 12.85
C ALA A 68 -0.04 -14.16 11.65
N LEU A 69 -0.50 -14.63 10.48
CA LEU A 69 0.30 -14.61 9.25
C LEU A 69 0.45 -13.18 8.74
N ARG A 70 1.64 -12.89 8.22
CA ARG A 70 1.97 -11.61 7.59
C ARG A 70 1.95 -11.71 6.09
N PHE A 71 1.44 -10.65 5.48
CA PHE A 71 1.23 -10.54 4.04
C PHE A 71 1.86 -9.25 3.54
N GLU A 72 2.52 -9.31 2.40
CA GLU A 72 3.06 -8.15 1.70
C GLU A 72 2.20 -7.86 0.48
N LEU A 73 1.62 -6.67 0.40
CA LEU A 73 0.84 -6.22 -0.73
C LEU A 73 1.62 -5.17 -1.51
N PRO A 74 2.18 -5.50 -2.69
CA PRO A 74 2.81 -4.50 -3.54
C PRO A 74 1.73 -3.58 -4.12
N LEU A 75 1.92 -2.27 -3.97
CA LEU A 75 1.09 -1.26 -4.60
C LEU A 75 1.75 -0.80 -5.89
N ARG A 76 0.96 -0.74 -6.96
CA ARG A 76 1.49 -0.47 -8.29
C ARG A 76 1.96 0.97 -8.40
N ILE A 77 2.97 1.23 -9.23
CA ILE A 77 3.42 2.60 -9.52
C ILE A 77 2.25 3.44 -10.06
N SER A 78 2.29 4.76 -9.83
CA SER A 78 1.31 5.67 -10.41
C SER A 78 1.27 5.54 -11.94
N THR A 79 0.07 5.39 -12.47
CA THR A 79 -0.17 5.37 -13.92
C THR A 79 -0.04 6.77 -14.49
N TRP A 80 0.24 6.86 -15.80
CA TRP A 80 0.26 8.16 -16.48
C TRP A 80 -1.04 8.98 -16.28
N ARG A 81 -2.21 8.32 -16.27
CA ARG A 81 -3.50 8.98 -16.05
C ARG A 81 -3.61 9.57 -14.65
N GLU A 82 -3.14 8.86 -13.64
CA GLU A 82 -3.12 9.34 -12.25
C GLU A 82 -2.18 10.54 -12.10
N ARG A 83 -0.97 10.44 -12.66
CA ARG A 83 0.00 11.54 -12.65
C ARG A 83 -0.54 12.79 -13.35
N ARG A 84 -1.23 12.62 -14.49
CA ARG A 84 -1.86 13.73 -15.21
C ARG A 84 -2.93 14.43 -14.36
N LYS A 85 -3.78 13.68 -13.64
CA LYS A 85 -4.80 14.27 -12.74
C LYS A 85 -4.18 15.11 -11.63
N VAL A 86 -3.11 14.60 -11.02
CA VAL A 86 -2.38 15.31 -9.95
C VAL A 86 -1.73 16.58 -10.51
N ARG A 87 -1.08 16.48 -11.67
CA ARG A 87 -0.47 17.63 -12.34
C ARG A 87 -1.49 18.71 -12.69
N MET A 88 -2.67 18.34 -13.23
CA MET A 88 -3.71 19.31 -13.55
C MET A 88 -4.17 20.10 -12.32
N GLN A 89 -4.39 19.42 -11.18
CA GLN A 89 -4.73 20.11 -9.93
C GLN A 89 -3.63 21.08 -9.48
N ALA A 90 -2.37 20.65 -9.58
CA ALA A 90 -1.23 21.50 -9.22
C ALA A 90 -1.08 22.71 -10.16
N ASP A 91 -1.25 22.51 -11.47
CA ASP A 91 -1.17 23.56 -12.49
C ASP A 91 -2.33 24.58 -12.34
N GLU A 92 -3.48 24.15 -11.79
CA GLU A 92 -4.61 25.00 -11.39
C GLU A 92 -4.40 25.73 -10.04
N GLY A 93 -3.25 25.54 -9.39
CA GLY A 93 -2.93 26.14 -8.09
C GLY A 93 -3.65 25.49 -6.91
N LEU A 94 -4.22 24.30 -7.09
CA LEU A 94 -4.89 23.53 -6.04
C LEU A 94 -3.90 22.63 -5.30
N ASP A 95 -4.24 22.28 -4.06
CA ASP A 95 -3.59 21.19 -3.31
C ASP A 95 -4.02 19.84 -3.90
N PRO A 96 -3.12 19.07 -4.56
CA PRO A 96 -3.53 17.87 -5.26
C PRO A 96 -3.97 16.75 -4.31
N MET A 97 -5.04 16.04 -4.64
CA MET A 97 -5.56 14.90 -3.87
C MET A 97 -5.10 13.56 -4.47
N CYS A 98 -4.94 12.54 -3.63
CA CYS A 98 -4.61 11.19 -4.08
C CYS A 98 -5.71 10.64 -5.00
N PRO A 99 -5.40 10.23 -6.25
CA PRO A 99 -6.41 9.81 -7.21
C PRO A 99 -6.89 8.35 -7.02
N ARG A 100 -6.34 7.62 -6.05
CA ARG A 100 -6.66 6.19 -5.80
C ARG A 100 -7.71 5.93 -4.73
N GLY A 101 -8.05 6.92 -3.91
CA GLY A 101 -9.11 6.83 -2.91
C GLY A 101 -10.35 7.62 -3.31
N GLU A 102 -11.54 7.12 -2.96
CA GLU A 102 -12.81 7.86 -3.16
C GLU A 102 -12.79 9.21 -2.40
N LEU A 103 -12.15 9.24 -1.23
CA LEU A 103 -11.80 10.44 -0.47
C LEU A 103 -10.29 10.47 -0.25
N GLY A 104 -9.52 10.43 -1.34
CA GLY A 104 -8.07 10.37 -1.28
C GLY A 104 -7.47 11.54 -0.48
N PRO A 105 -6.50 11.33 0.41
CA PRO A 105 -5.90 12.40 1.20
C PRO A 105 -5.16 13.41 0.31
N ARG A 106 -4.91 14.61 0.83
CA ARG A 106 -4.00 15.58 0.21
C ARG A 106 -2.63 14.95 0.01
N LEU A 107 -2.07 15.14 -1.18
CA LEU A 107 -0.71 14.72 -1.47
C LEU A 107 0.28 15.65 -0.76
N VAL A 108 1.34 15.06 -0.25
CA VAL A 108 2.44 15.79 0.37
C VAL A 108 3.58 15.95 -0.63
N ARG A 109 4.23 17.11 -0.60
CA ARG A 109 5.39 17.37 -1.44
C ARG A 109 6.66 16.93 -0.70
N ARG A 110 7.51 16.15 -1.36
CA ARG A 110 8.87 15.83 -0.89
C ARG A 110 9.84 16.22 -2.00
N GLY A 111 10.53 17.35 -1.81
CA GLY A 111 11.33 17.96 -2.87
C GLY A 111 10.44 18.35 -4.07
N LYS A 112 10.69 17.74 -5.23
CA LYS A 112 9.90 18.00 -6.44
C LYS A 112 8.72 17.05 -6.61
N ASP A 113 8.66 15.97 -5.84
CA ASP A 113 7.74 14.87 -6.05
C ASP A 113 6.52 14.95 -5.11
N PHE A 114 5.35 14.56 -5.62
CA PHE A 114 4.15 14.37 -4.81
C PHE A 114 4.00 12.92 -4.36
N PHE A 115 3.75 12.74 -3.07
CA PHE A 115 3.50 11.44 -2.45
C PHE A 115 2.16 11.43 -1.74
N CYS A 116 1.48 10.29 -1.78
CA CYS A 116 0.31 10.10 -0.92
C CYS A 116 0.77 9.71 0.48
N PRO A 117 0.33 10.40 1.55
CA PRO A 117 0.70 10.04 2.91
C PRO A 117 0.10 8.70 3.37
N ARG A 118 -0.91 8.19 2.66
CA ARG A 118 -1.59 6.94 3.00
C ARG A 118 -1.00 5.72 2.30
N CYS A 119 -0.84 5.79 0.99
CA CYS A 119 -0.34 4.68 0.19
C CYS A 119 1.16 4.81 -0.12
N SER A 120 1.81 5.91 0.21
CA SER A 120 3.24 6.16 -0.04
C SER A 120 3.66 6.13 -1.52
N ILE A 121 2.72 6.03 -2.46
CA ILE A 121 2.98 6.06 -3.91
C ILE A 121 3.35 7.47 -4.37
N MET A 122 4.34 7.55 -5.25
CA MET A 122 4.74 8.78 -5.93
C MET A 122 3.83 9.06 -7.13
N PHE A 123 3.26 10.26 -7.24
CA PHE A 123 2.39 10.71 -8.35
C PHE A 123 3.06 11.69 -9.33
N GLY A 124 4.37 11.85 -9.21
CA GLY A 124 5.19 12.61 -10.16
C GLY A 124 5.64 13.97 -9.64
N ARG A 125 6.34 14.68 -10.52
CA ARG A 125 7.03 15.94 -10.21
C ARG A 125 6.18 17.15 -10.56
N VAL A 126 6.24 18.16 -9.71
CA VAL A 126 5.93 19.54 -10.12
C VAL A 126 7.14 20.08 -10.89
N PRO A 127 6.93 20.80 -12.00
CA PRO A 127 7.97 21.65 -12.59
C PRO A 127 8.68 22.54 -11.57
#